data_AF-A0A1K1NUD5-F1
#
_entry.id   AF-A0A1K1NUD5-F1
#
_cell.length_a   1.000
_cell.length_b   1.000
_cell.length_c   1.000
_cell.angle_alpha   90.00
_cell.angle_beta   90.00
_cell.angle_gamma   90.00
#
_symmetry.space_group_name_H-M   'P 1'
#
loop_
_entity.id
_entity.type
_entity.pdbx_description
1 polymer ?
#
loop_
_entity_poly.entity_id
_entity_poly.type
_entity_poly.pdbx_seq_one_letter_code
_entity_poly.pdbx_strand_id
1 'polypeptide(L)'
;MIGNKDFLLDKIYGERLLISIHADQRELASNIRAARAILHSYPDTFIRINAHTIELGHKNPEYTIDCRLGDRKGIMSEKGITAGFKSAKKQGCKIVVIDLDEHIWQVRPFELSKYISRRKVDFISGMMEACYIVFNGEAVVVNAKIQTRREIESIINELKP
;
A
#
# COMPACT_ATOMS: atom_id res chain seq x y z
N MET A 1 -25.01 -3.29 18.43
CA MET A 1 -23.67 -3.47 17.84
C MET A 1 -23.84 -4.26 16.55
N ILE A 2 -23.73 -3.62 15.38
CA ILE A 2 -23.82 -4.31 14.10
C ILE A 2 -22.47 -5.00 13.89
N GLY A 3 -22.34 -6.23 14.39
CA GLY A 3 -21.23 -7.10 13.99
C GLY A 3 -21.33 -7.28 12.48
N ASN A 4 -20.38 -6.71 11.76
CA ASN A 4 -20.39 -6.67 10.31
C ASN A 4 -20.10 -8.10 9.81
N LYS A 5 -21.15 -8.88 9.49
CA LYS A 5 -21.06 -10.31 9.14
C LYS A 5 -20.15 -10.60 7.94
N ASP A 6 -19.76 -9.57 7.22
CA ASP A 6 -18.97 -9.66 5.99
C ASP A 6 -17.46 -9.49 6.21
N PHE A 7 -17.01 -9.33 7.47
CA PHE A 7 -15.61 -9.15 7.81
C PHE A 7 -15.12 -10.07 8.92
N LEU A 8 -13.91 -10.60 8.72
CA LEU A 8 -13.12 -11.31 9.72
C LEU A 8 -12.12 -10.35 10.35
N LEU A 9 -11.86 -10.53 11.64
CA LEU A 9 -10.76 -9.84 12.33
C LEU A 9 -9.45 -10.57 12.07
N ASP A 10 -8.37 -9.83 11.86
CA ASP A 10 -7.04 -10.41 11.84
C ASP A 10 -6.65 -10.93 13.23
N LYS A 11 -5.99 -12.09 13.26
CA LYS A 11 -5.57 -12.73 14.52
C LYS A 11 -4.50 -11.97 15.30
N ILE A 12 -3.72 -11.09 14.67
CA ILE A 12 -2.65 -10.30 15.30
C ILE A 12 -3.14 -8.89 15.61
N TYR A 13 -3.76 -8.23 14.64
CA TYR A 13 -4.13 -6.82 14.74
C TYR A 13 -5.61 -6.54 15.07
N GLY A 14 -6.45 -7.58 15.16
CA GLY A 14 -7.85 -7.46 15.56
C GLY A 14 -8.63 -6.46 14.72
N GLU A 15 -9.30 -5.51 15.38
CA GLU A 15 -10.13 -4.48 14.73
C GLU A 15 -9.34 -3.51 13.83
N ARG A 16 -8.00 -3.46 13.97
CA ARG A 16 -7.15 -2.64 13.09
C ARG A 16 -6.92 -3.26 11.72
N LEU A 17 -7.20 -4.56 11.55
CA LEU A 17 -7.16 -5.24 10.26
C LEU A 17 -8.44 -6.05 10.05
N LEU A 18 -9.36 -5.47 9.27
CA LEU A 18 -10.60 -6.13 8.86
C LEU A 18 -10.42 -6.78 7.49
N ILE A 19 -10.83 -8.04 7.35
CA ILE A 19 -10.66 -8.83 6.13
C ILE A 19 -12.03 -9.19 5.59
N SER A 20 -12.39 -8.70 4.41
CA SER A 20 -13.66 -9.11 3.80
C SER A 20 -13.70 -10.62 3.55
N ILE A 21 -14.81 -11.28 3.89
CA ILE A 21 -15.03 -12.70 3.56
C ILE A 21 -15.10 -12.95 2.05
N HIS A 22 -15.29 -11.89 1.27
CA HIS A 22 -15.35 -11.92 -0.19
C HIS A 22 -14.08 -11.38 -0.85
N ALA A 23 -12.98 -11.23 -0.10
CA ALA A 23 -11.69 -10.81 -0.65
C ALA A 23 -11.15 -11.81 -1.69
N ASP A 24 -10.31 -11.32 -2.61
CA ASP A 24 -9.68 -12.16 -3.64
C ASP A 24 -8.72 -13.16 -3.00
N GLN A 25 -9.12 -14.43 -3.00
CA GLN A 25 -8.37 -15.49 -2.33
C GLN A 25 -6.98 -15.72 -2.95
N ARG A 26 -6.76 -15.33 -4.21
CA ARG A 26 -5.47 -15.51 -4.89
C ARG A 26 -4.40 -14.57 -4.35
N GLU A 27 -4.81 -13.38 -3.92
CA GLU A 27 -3.89 -12.33 -3.44
C GLU A 27 -4.02 -12.08 -1.94
N LEU A 28 -4.99 -12.72 -1.27
CA LEU A 28 -5.31 -12.48 0.12
C LEU A 28 -4.09 -12.64 1.04
N ALA A 29 -3.22 -13.63 0.80
CA ALA A 29 -2.02 -13.83 1.60
C ALA A 29 -1.04 -12.66 1.48
N SER A 30 -0.76 -12.20 0.26
CA SER A 30 0.09 -11.02 0.01
C SER A 30 -0.53 -9.76 0.62
N ASN A 31 -1.85 -9.62 0.51
CA ASN A 31 -2.58 -8.49 1.06
C ASN A 31 -2.54 -8.43 2.60
N ILE A 32 -2.78 -9.55 3.26
CA ILE A 32 -2.65 -9.65 4.72
C ILE A 32 -1.20 -9.35 5.13
N ARG A 33 -0.20 -9.92 4.45
CA ARG A 33 1.21 -9.69 4.78
C ARG A 33 1.56 -8.20 4.71
N ALA A 34 1.26 -7.54 3.59
CA ALA A 34 1.59 -6.13 3.41
C ALA A 34 0.81 -5.22 4.37
N ALA A 35 -0.48 -5.51 4.62
CA ALA A 35 -1.28 -4.77 5.61
C ALA A 35 -0.69 -4.90 7.02
N ARG A 36 -0.28 -6.10 7.42
CA ARG A 36 0.36 -6.32 8.72
C ARG A 36 1.68 -5.56 8.87
N ALA A 37 2.47 -5.44 7.80
CA ALA A 37 3.70 -4.65 7.82
C ALA A 37 3.41 -3.16 8.07
N ILE A 38 2.40 -2.61 7.39
CA ILE A 38 1.96 -1.22 7.63
C ILE A 38 1.49 -1.05 9.08
N LEU A 39 0.66 -1.96 9.58
CA LEU A 39 0.11 -1.85 10.95
C LEU A 39 1.16 -2.06 12.05
N HIS A 40 2.24 -2.78 11.72
CA HIS A 40 3.39 -2.93 12.60
C HIS A 40 4.10 -1.59 12.78
N SER A 41 4.44 -0.93 11.67
CA SER A 41 5.20 0.32 11.69
C SER A 41 4.35 1.56 12.04
N TYR A 42 3.03 1.50 11.85
CA TYR A 42 2.10 2.61 12.11
C TYR A 42 0.95 2.17 13.04
N PRO A 43 1.10 2.33 14.37
CA PRO A 43 0.17 1.80 15.38
C PRO A 43 -1.22 2.44 15.37
N ASP A 44 -1.36 3.65 14.82
CA ASP A 44 -2.64 4.38 14.77
C ASP A 44 -3.40 4.18 13.45
N THR A 45 -2.86 3.38 12.52
CA THR A 45 -3.50 3.09 11.24
C THR A 45 -4.50 1.93 11.36
N PHE A 46 -5.56 2.00 10.56
CA PHE A 46 -6.58 0.97 10.39
C PHE A 46 -6.67 0.58 8.91
N ILE A 47 -6.71 -0.72 8.64
CA ILE A 47 -6.79 -1.25 7.27
C ILE A 47 -7.97 -2.20 7.16
N ARG A 48 -8.70 -2.08 6.05
CA ARG A 48 -9.68 -3.04 5.60
C ARG A 48 -9.26 -3.61 4.24
N ILE A 49 -9.15 -4.92 4.14
CA ILE A 49 -9.04 -5.63 2.87
C ILE A 49 -10.45 -5.73 2.28
N ASN A 50 -10.63 -5.11 1.12
CA ASN A 50 -11.93 -4.99 0.47
C ASN A 50 -12.35 -6.31 -0.20
N ALA A 51 -13.65 -6.47 -0.43
CA ALA A 51 -14.18 -7.56 -1.24
C ALA A 51 -13.64 -7.50 -2.67
N HIS A 52 -13.53 -8.64 -3.34
CA HIS A 52 -13.27 -8.68 -4.78
C HIS A 52 -14.59 -8.48 -5.53
N THR A 53 -14.71 -7.35 -6.23
CA THR A 53 -15.87 -7.04 -7.06
C THR A 53 -15.41 -6.68 -8.46
N ILE A 54 -16.04 -7.26 -9.47
CA ILE A 54 -15.81 -6.91 -10.88
C ILE A 54 -16.99 -6.04 -11.32
N GLU A 55 -16.89 -4.73 -11.11
CA GLU A 55 -17.83 -3.78 -11.70
C GLU A 55 -17.26 -3.25 -13.02
N LEU A 56 -18.05 -3.35 -14.10
CA LEU A 56 -17.71 -2.80 -15.43
C LEU A 56 -16.35 -3.28 -15.99
N GLY A 57 -15.95 -4.52 -15.66
CA GLY A 57 -14.71 -5.12 -16.17
C GLY A 57 -13.41 -4.60 -15.53
N HIS A 58 -13.50 -3.81 -14.46
CA HIS A 58 -12.34 -3.29 -13.73
C HIS A 58 -12.29 -3.84 -12.31
N LYS A 59 -11.11 -4.35 -11.91
CA LYS A 59 -10.83 -4.79 -10.55
C LYS A 59 -10.87 -3.59 -9.60
N ASN A 60 -11.58 -3.73 -8.48
CA ASN A 60 -11.64 -2.70 -7.45
C ASN A 60 -10.36 -2.63 -6.61
N PRO A 61 -10.07 -1.50 -5.94
CA PRO A 61 -8.94 -1.38 -5.02
C PRO A 61 -8.99 -2.38 -3.87
N GLU A 62 -7.83 -2.95 -3.56
CA GLU A 62 -7.70 -4.02 -2.55
C GLU A 62 -7.85 -3.52 -1.12
N TYR A 63 -7.59 -2.23 -0.85
CA TYR A 63 -7.58 -1.69 0.50
C TYR A 63 -8.49 -0.48 0.71
N THR A 64 -8.94 -0.35 1.96
CA THR A 64 -9.30 0.92 2.56
C THR A 64 -8.37 1.15 3.76
N ILE A 65 -7.50 2.15 3.71
CA ILE A 65 -6.55 2.51 4.77
C ILE A 65 -6.99 3.87 5.33
N ASP A 66 -7.31 3.95 6.62
CA ASP A 66 -7.81 5.17 7.28
C ASP A 66 -8.93 5.86 6.49
N CYS A 67 -9.92 5.08 6.06
CA CYS A 67 -11.05 5.52 5.24
C CYS A 67 -10.66 6.09 3.85
N ARG A 68 -9.48 5.76 3.32
CA ARG A 68 -9.01 6.12 1.98
C ARG A 68 -8.78 4.88 1.13
N LEU A 69 -9.18 4.93 -0.13
CA LEU A 69 -8.94 3.82 -1.05
C LEU A 69 -7.45 3.65 -1.30
N GLY A 70 -6.98 2.42 -1.11
CA GLY A 70 -5.59 2.02 -1.28
C GLY A 70 -5.49 0.82 -2.21
N ASP A 71 -4.38 0.72 -2.91
CA ASP A 71 -4.16 -0.36 -3.86
C ASP A 71 -2.72 -0.88 -3.73
N ARG A 72 -2.61 -2.20 -3.51
CA ARG A 72 -1.32 -2.89 -3.37
C ARG A 72 -0.71 -3.14 -4.74
N LYS A 73 0.60 -3.00 -4.83
CA LYS A 73 1.38 -3.28 -6.02
C LYS A 73 2.61 -4.08 -5.68
N GLY A 74 2.52 -5.39 -5.92
CA GLY A 74 3.70 -6.26 -6.07
C GLY A 74 4.46 -5.89 -7.31
N ILE A 75 5.54 -5.13 -7.16
CA ILE A 75 6.35 -4.73 -8.30
C ILE A 75 7.46 -5.74 -8.56
N MET A 76 7.66 -6.11 -9.82
CA MET A 76 8.79 -6.97 -10.24
C MET A 76 10.13 -6.21 -10.29
N SER A 77 10.07 -4.88 -10.35
CA SER A 77 11.22 -3.97 -10.33
C SER A 77 10.77 -2.54 -10.04
N GLU A 78 11.69 -1.65 -9.70
CA GLU A 78 11.42 -0.24 -9.38
C GLU A 78 10.76 0.52 -10.55
N LYS A 79 10.98 0.06 -11.79
CA LYS A 79 10.29 0.57 -12.99
C LYS A 79 8.77 0.40 -12.90
N GLY A 80 8.30 -0.62 -12.18
CA GLY A 80 6.89 -0.92 -11.93
C GLY A 80 6.16 0.17 -11.14
N ILE A 81 6.86 1.00 -10.36
CA ILE A 81 6.26 2.07 -9.55
C ILE A 81 5.40 3.00 -10.41
N THR A 82 5.90 3.42 -11.58
CA THR A 82 5.15 4.35 -12.42
C THR A 82 3.85 3.73 -12.93
N ALA A 83 3.88 2.45 -13.30
CA ALA A 83 2.68 1.74 -13.73
C ALA A 83 1.69 1.55 -12.56
N GLY A 84 2.21 1.21 -11.37
CA GLY A 84 1.43 1.09 -10.14
C GLY A 84 0.66 2.36 -9.80
N PHE A 85 1.34 3.51 -9.75
CA PHE A 85 0.69 4.81 -9.52
C PHE A 85 -0.35 5.15 -10.60
N LYS A 86 -0.06 4.87 -11.88
CA LYS A 86 -1.04 5.12 -12.96
C LYS A 86 -2.30 4.26 -12.79
N SER A 87 -2.15 2.98 -12.42
CA SER A 87 -3.27 2.08 -12.17
C SER A 87 -4.11 2.53 -10.98
N ALA A 88 -3.46 2.76 -9.84
CA ALA A 88 -4.14 3.19 -8.61
C ALA A 88 -4.93 4.48 -8.81
N LYS A 89 -4.37 5.45 -9.53
CA LYS A 89 -5.07 6.69 -9.90
C LYS A 89 -6.31 6.45 -10.75
N LYS A 90 -6.25 5.56 -11.74
CA LYS A 90 -7.41 5.22 -12.56
C LYS A 90 -8.53 4.59 -11.74
N GLN A 91 -8.18 3.88 -10.67
CA GLN A 91 -9.14 3.29 -9.72
C GLN A 91 -9.59 4.27 -8.63
N GLY A 92 -9.17 5.54 -8.68
CA GLY A 92 -9.57 6.56 -7.69
C GLY A 92 -8.89 6.39 -6.32
N CYS A 93 -7.85 5.56 -6.22
CA CYS A 93 -7.10 5.38 -4.98
C CYS A 93 -6.46 6.70 -4.55
N LYS A 94 -6.35 6.89 -3.25
CA LYS A 94 -5.57 7.96 -2.61
C LYS A 94 -4.26 7.45 -2.05
N ILE A 95 -4.16 6.14 -1.85
CA ILE A 95 -2.97 5.49 -1.28
C ILE A 95 -2.46 4.43 -2.24
N VAL A 96 -1.14 4.33 -2.37
CA VAL A 96 -0.47 3.23 -3.07
C VAL A 96 0.39 2.49 -2.06
N VAL A 97 0.33 1.16 -2.07
CA VAL A 97 1.22 0.31 -1.28
C VAL A 97 2.16 -0.39 -2.24
N ILE A 98 3.44 0.00 -2.24
CA ILE A 98 4.50 -0.67 -3.00
C ILE A 98 5.04 -1.80 -2.15
N ASP A 99 4.70 -3.03 -2.54
CA ASP A 99 5.02 -4.24 -1.81
C ASP A 99 6.26 -4.89 -2.40
N LEU A 100 7.41 -4.65 -1.77
CA LEU A 100 8.70 -5.17 -2.24
C LEU A 100 8.86 -6.64 -1.87
N ASP A 101 8.32 -7.07 -0.73
CA ASP A 101 8.38 -8.45 -0.23
C ASP A 101 7.79 -9.50 -1.19
N GLU A 102 6.95 -9.12 -2.15
CA GLU A 102 6.35 -10.09 -3.06
C GLU A 102 7.38 -10.63 -4.08
N HIS A 103 8.28 -9.77 -4.58
CA HIS A 103 9.16 -10.12 -5.70
C HIS A 103 10.59 -9.53 -5.62
N ILE A 104 10.87 -8.65 -4.67
CA ILE A 104 12.15 -7.95 -4.53
C ILE A 104 12.90 -8.50 -3.31
N TRP A 105 14.11 -8.98 -3.54
CA TRP A 105 14.96 -9.57 -2.49
C TRP A 105 15.87 -8.56 -1.78
N GLN A 106 16.08 -7.39 -2.39
CA GLN A 106 16.97 -6.36 -1.88
C GLN A 106 16.42 -4.97 -2.17
N VAL A 107 16.31 -4.15 -1.13
CA VAL A 107 15.92 -2.74 -1.27
C VAL A 107 17.05 -1.96 -1.94
N ARG A 108 16.70 -1.19 -2.99
CA ARG A 108 17.59 -0.25 -3.67
C ARG A 108 17.06 1.17 -3.48
N PRO A 109 17.36 1.84 -2.35
CA PRO A 109 16.77 3.14 -2.00
C PRO A 109 16.97 4.20 -3.08
N PHE A 110 18.16 4.26 -3.68
CA PHE A 110 18.47 5.21 -4.75
C PHE A 110 17.58 5.05 -5.99
N GLU A 111 17.26 3.81 -6.41
CA GLU A 111 16.40 3.57 -7.57
C GLU A 111 14.92 3.75 -7.19
N LEU A 112 14.49 3.25 -6.03
CA LEU A 112 13.12 3.47 -5.55
C LEU A 112 12.81 4.97 -5.40
N SER A 113 13.71 5.73 -4.78
CA SER A 113 13.55 7.17 -4.56
C SER A 113 13.43 7.94 -5.86
N LYS A 114 14.19 7.56 -6.89
CA LYS A 114 14.13 8.15 -8.24
C LYS A 114 12.77 7.96 -8.90
N TYR A 115 12.16 6.77 -8.79
CA TYR A 115 10.86 6.52 -9.40
C TYR A 115 9.71 7.15 -8.59
N ILE A 116 9.81 7.17 -7.25
CA ILE A 116 8.81 7.79 -6.38
C ILE A 116 8.87 9.32 -6.49
N SER A 117 10.06 9.95 -6.52
CA SER A 117 10.19 11.40 -6.60
C SER A 117 9.61 11.98 -7.90
N ARG A 118 9.55 11.19 -8.97
CA ARG A 118 8.86 11.55 -10.23
C ARG A 118 7.34 11.65 -10.07
N ARG A 119 6.78 11.16 -8.97
CA ARG A 119 5.35 11.23 -8.63
C ARG A 119 5.02 12.46 -7.78
N LYS A 120 5.97 13.39 -7.57
CA LYS A 120 5.80 14.60 -6.74
C LYS A 120 4.50 15.36 -6.98
N VAL A 121 4.15 15.57 -8.25
CA VAL A 121 2.91 16.29 -8.62
C VAL A 121 1.66 15.55 -8.15
N ASP A 122 1.65 14.21 -8.13
CA ASP A 122 0.50 13.45 -7.64
C ASP A 122 0.27 13.71 -6.14
N PHE A 123 1.33 13.86 -5.35
CA PHE A 123 1.22 14.15 -3.92
C PHE A 123 0.82 15.60 -3.65
N ILE A 124 1.48 16.56 -4.30
CA ILE A 124 1.23 18.00 -4.07
C ILE A 124 -0.18 18.40 -4.51
N SER A 125 -0.71 17.77 -5.56
CA SER A 125 -2.09 18.02 -6.01
C SER A 125 -3.16 17.37 -5.13
N GLY A 126 -2.78 16.57 -4.12
CA GLY A 126 -3.74 15.79 -3.30
C GLY A 126 -4.38 14.62 -4.06
N MET A 127 -3.85 14.28 -5.25
CA MET A 127 -4.30 13.13 -6.01
C MET A 127 -3.90 11.83 -5.29
N MET A 128 -2.68 11.78 -4.76
CA MET A 128 -2.19 10.76 -3.83
C MET A 128 -1.95 11.41 -2.46
N GLU A 129 -2.48 10.82 -1.40
CA GLU A 129 -2.26 11.28 -0.02
C GLU A 129 -0.98 10.64 0.55
N ALA A 130 -0.75 9.36 0.26
CA ALA A 130 0.41 8.62 0.76
C ALA A 130 0.84 7.48 -0.18
N CYS A 131 2.11 7.11 -0.07
CA CYS A 131 2.69 5.91 -0.63
C CYS A 131 3.41 5.16 0.48
N TYR A 132 2.92 3.97 0.83
CA TYR A 132 3.64 3.06 1.71
C TYR A 132 4.60 2.22 0.88
N ILE A 133 5.83 2.04 1.36
CA ILE A 133 6.78 1.07 0.82
C ILE A 133 6.98 0.00 1.89
N VAL A 134 6.69 -1.25 1.55
CA VAL A 134 6.74 -2.40 2.46
C VAL A 134 7.92 -3.28 2.11
N PHE A 135 8.72 -3.64 3.11
CA PHE A 135 9.81 -4.62 2.98
C PHE A 135 10.15 -5.26 4.34
N ASN A 136 10.46 -6.55 4.35
CA ASN A 136 10.79 -7.38 5.50
C ASN A 136 9.82 -7.24 6.67
N GLY A 137 8.51 -7.11 6.39
CA GLY A 137 7.50 -6.95 7.44
C GLY A 137 7.44 -5.56 8.08
N GLU A 138 8.21 -4.60 7.58
CA GLU A 138 8.17 -3.18 7.96
C GLU A 138 7.63 -2.32 6.83
N ALA A 139 7.23 -1.10 7.15
CA ALA A 139 6.76 -0.12 6.19
C ALA A 139 7.27 1.30 6.47
N VAL A 140 7.60 2.02 5.40
CA VAL A 140 7.86 3.47 5.44
C VAL A 140 6.86 4.23 4.58
N VAL A 141 6.60 5.49 4.90
CA VAL A 141 5.59 6.30 4.19
C VAL A 141 6.20 7.54 3.54
N VAL A 142 5.79 7.79 2.29
CA VAL A 142 6.07 9.03 1.56
C VAL A 142 4.75 9.75 1.32
N ASN A 143 4.69 11.04 1.67
CA ASN A 143 3.52 11.90 1.51
C ASN A 143 3.95 13.28 1.02
N ALA A 144 3.00 14.21 0.83
CA ALA A 144 3.25 15.56 0.30
C ALA A 144 4.34 16.37 1.04
N LYS A 145 4.73 16.01 2.28
CA LYS A 145 5.80 16.67 3.03
C LYS A 145 7.20 16.17 2.66
N ILE A 146 7.31 14.98 2.06
CA ILE A 146 8.57 14.30 1.73
C ILE A 146 8.64 14.17 0.21
N GLN A 147 9.34 15.08 -0.46
CA GLN A 147 9.21 15.22 -1.92
C GLN A 147 10.53 15.31 -2.67
N THR A 148 11.64 15.62 -1.99
CA THR A 148 12.95 15.54 -2.62
C THR A 148 13.39 14.09 -2.72
N ARG A 149 14.17 13.77 -3.76
CA ARG A 149 14.74 12.43 -3.92
C ARG A 149 15.57 12.01 -2.70
N ARG A 150 16.30 12.95 -2.10
CA ARG A 150 17.16 12.69 -0.95
C ARG A 150 16.35 12.34 0.31
N GLU A 151 15.27 13.07 0.58
CA GLU A 151 14.38 12.75 1.72
C GLU A 151 13.73 11.38 1.54
N ILE A 152 13.20 11.10 0.35
CA ILE A 152 12.58 9.81 0.03
C ILE A 152 13.60 8.68 0.17
N GLU A 153 14.82 8.87 -0.33
CA GLU A 153 15.89 7.88 -0.19
C GLU A 153 16.27 7.65 1.28
N SER A 154 16.37 8.71 2.07
CA SER A 154 16.65 8.61 3.51
C SER A 154 15.62 7.73 4.22
N ILE A 155 14.33 7.95 3.93
CA ILE A 155 13.24 7.17 4.52
C ILE A 155 13.30 5.72 4.07
N ILE A 156 13.53 5.45 2.78
CA ILE A 156 13.62 4.06 2.29
C ILE A 156 14.85 3.33 2.87
N ASN A 157 15.90 4.05 3.28
CA ASN A 157 17.03 3.42 3.97
C ASN A 157 16.65 2.86 5.35
N GLU A 158 15.57 3.34 5.98
CA GLU A 158 15.08 2.81 7.26
C GLU A 158 14.56 1.36 7.13
N LEU A 159 14.23 0.91 5.91
CA LEU A 159 13.83 -0.47 5.62
C LEU A 159 15.02 -1.45 5.48
N LYS A 160 16.27 -0.97 5.58
CA LYS A 160 17.43 -1.87 5.51
C LYS A 160 17.62 -2.56 6.87
N PRO A 161 17.79 -3.90 6.90
CA PRO A 161 18.18 -4.60 8.11
C PRO A 161 19.56 -4.15 8.63
#